data_AF-A0A4Q3VJT4-F1
#
_entry.id   AF-A0A4Q3VJT4-F1
#
_cell.length_a   1.000
_cell.length_b   1.000
_cell.length_c   1.000
_cell.angle_alpha   90.00
_cell.angle_beta   90.00
_cell.angle_gamma   90.00
#
_symmetry.space_group_name_H-M   'P 1'
#
loop_
_entity.id
_entity.type
_entity.pdbx_description
1 polymer ?
#
loop_
_entity_poly.entity_id
_entity_poly.type
_entity_poly.pdbx_seq_one_letter_code
_entity_poly.pdbx_strand_id
1 'polypeptide(L)'
;MNDVLMLLTYAAPVALAALGETVVQKSGVINIGLEGAMLGAAYTALVVTQTTGSPYLGLLAGGALGMVAVLFFGVFSVLLGADQVVAGTAINLLGLGATGALFRNRFGQSGQLLSIDRLPKLPGGLDAGLVLLLATVPLVWFLLARTGWGLAVRAAGEYPKAVEASG
;
A
#
# COMPACT_ATOMS: atom_id res chain seq x y z
N MET A 1 -22.49 18.70 2.85
CA MET A 1 -22.61 17.23 2.68
C MET A 1 -21.60 16.68 1.66
N ASN A 2 -21.30 17.42 0.59
CA ASN A 2 -20.26 17.02 -0.39
C ASN A 2 -18.82 17.07 0.15
N ASP A 3 -18.52 17.98 1.08
CA ASP A 3 -17.14 18.15 1.59
C ASP A 3 -16.65 16.92 2.37
N VAL A 4 -17.53 16.31 3.16
CA VAL A 4 -17.21 15.09 3.92
C VAL A 4 -16.91 13.92 2.97
N LEU A 5 -17.70 13.74 1.91
CA LEU A 5 -17.47 12.69 0.91
C LEU A 5 -16.15 12.90 0.14
N MET A 6 -15.81 14.16 -0.18
CA MET A 6 -14.52 14.47 -0.79
C MET A 6 -13.36 14.17 0.16
N LEU A 7 -13.45 14.57 1.42
CA LEU A 7 -12.45 14.26 2.45
C LEU A 7 -12.24 12.76 2.59
N LEU A 8 -13.31 11.97 2.67
CA LEU A 8 -13.23 10.52 2.76
C LEU A 8 -12.59 9.90 1.51
N THR A 9 -12.89 10.44 0.33
CA THR A 9 -12.30 9.97 -0.93
C THR A 9 -10.79 10.19 -0.97
N TYR A 10 -10.31 11.37 -0.56
CA TYR A 10 -8.88 11.65 -0.52
C TYR A 10 -8.14 10.92 0.61
N ALA A 11 -8.83 10.61 1.71
CA ALA A 11 -8.27 9.82 2.81
C ALA A 11 -8.20 8.32 2.49
N ALA A 12 -9.03 7.82 1.56
CA ALA A 12 -9.18 6.38 1.32
C ALA A 12 -7.87 5.64 0.99
N PRO A 13 -6.98 6.15 0.13
CA PRO A 13 -5.72 5.46 -0.17
C PRO A 13 -4.81 5.29 1.06
N VAL A 14 -4.71 6.33 1.89
CA VAL A 14 -3.90 6.27 3.12
C VAL A 14 -4.57 5.35 4.16
N ALA A 15 -5.89 5.36 4.26
CA ALA A 15 -6.63 4.45 5.13
C ALA A 15 -6.48 2.98 4.71
N LEU A 16 -6.49 2.69 3.40
CA LEU A 16 -6.20 1.35 2.87
C LEU A 16 -4.78 0.90 3.22
N ALA A 17 -3.79 1.80 3.09
CA ALA A 17 -2.42 1.53 3.50
C ALA A 17 -2.33 1.24 5.01
N ALA A 18 -3.00 2.03 5.84
CA ALA A 18 -3.07 1.83 7.29
C ALA A 18 -3.74 0.50 7.70
N LEU A 19 -4.75 0.04 6.97
CA LEU A 19 -5.33 -1.29 7.18
C LEU A 19 -4.34 -2.41 6.88
N GLY A 20 -3.58 -2.29 5.79
CA GLY A 20 -2.50 -3.22 5.49
C GLY A 20 -1.44 -3.24 6.58
N GLU A 21 -0.99 -2.07 7.04
CA GLU A 21 -0.04 -1.93 8.14
C GLU A 21 -0.56 -2.49 9.46
N THR A 22 -1.87 -2.45 9.70
CA THR A 22 -2.45 -3.07 10.89
C THR A 22 -2.15 -4.58 10.91
N VAL A 23 -2.21 -5.26 9.76
CA VAL A 23 -1.86 -6.68 9.66
C VAL A 23 -0.36 -6.88 9.92
N VAL A 24 0.49 -6.04 9.33
CA VAL A 24 1.96 -6.11 9.46
C VAL A 24 2.40 -5.90 10.92
N GLN A 25 1.85 -4.89 11.59
CA GLN A 25 2.14 -4.62 13.00
C GLN A 25 1.65 -5.73 13.91
N LYS A 26 0.51 -6.36 13.58
CA LYS A 26 0.02 -7.53 14.32
C LYS A 26 0.90 -8.76 14.14
N SER A 27 1.71 -8.85 13.08
CA SER A 27 2.73 -9.90 12.95
C SER A 27 4.06 -9.57 13.64
N GLY A 28 4.16 -8.45 14.36
CA GLY A 28 5.38 -8.03 15.06
C GLY A 28 6.42 -7.31 14.18
N VAL A 29 6.04 -6.95 12.95
CA VAL A 29 6.90 -6.20 12.03
C VAL A 29 6.44 -4.75 11.96
N ILE A 30 7.37 -3.81 11.97
CA ILE A 30 7.11 -2.38 11.82
C ILE A 30 7.65 -1.95 10.44
N ASN A 31 6.76 -1.77 9.48
CA ASN A 31 7.17 -1.37 8.13
C ASN A 31 7.25 0.15 7.99
N ILE A 32 8.45 0.68 8.22
CA ILE A 32 8.75 2.11 8.06
C ILE A 32 8.80 2.50 6.56
N GLY A 33 9.01 1.54 5.65
CA GLY A 33 9.21 1.79 4.21
C GLY A 33 7.96 1.97 3.36
N LEU A 34 6.78 2.06 3.99
CA LEU A 34 5.50 2.08 3.29
C LEU A 34 5.34 3.28 2.34
N GLU A 35 5.79 4.47 2.73
CA GLU A 35 5.66 5.68 1.90
C GLU A 35 6.40 5.53 0.56
N GLY A 36 7.61 4.99 0.58
CA GLY A 36 8.40 4.72 -0.62
C GLY A 36 7.72 3.71 -1.53
N ALA A 37 7.15 2.65 -0.96
CA ALA A 37 6.37 1.65 -1.70
C ALA A 37 5.13 2.28 -2.34
N MET A 38 4.41 3.14 -1.61
CA MET A 38 3.24 3.86 -2.11
C MET A 38 3.61 4.81 -3.27
N LEU A 39 4.72 5.56 -3.15
CA LEU A 39 5.20 6.43 -4.23
C LEU A 39 5.54 5.64 -5.49
N GLY A 40 6.27 4.53 -5.34
CA GLY A 40 6.62 3.65 -6.45
C GLY A 40 5.38 3.07 -7.15
N ALA A 41 4.44 2.55 -6.36
CA ALA A 41 3.18 2.01 -6.85
C ALA A 41 2.35 3.07 -7.59
N ALA A 42 2.25 4.28 -7.03
CA ALA A 42 1.52 5.40 -7.64
C ALA A 42 2.15 5.84 -8.97
N TYR A 43 3.48 5.97 -9.02
CA TYR A 43 4.20 6.31 -10.25
C TYR A 43 4.01 5.25 -11.34
N THR A 44 4.11 3.97 -10.96
CA THR A 44 3.94 2.85 -11.90
C THR A 44 2.50 2.79 -12.43
N ALA A 45 1.51 2.95 -11.54
CA ALA A 45 0.11 3.02 -11.94
C ALA A 45 -0.16 4.18 -12.90
N LEU A 46 0.42 5.35 -12.64
CA LEU A 46 0.34 6.53 -13.51
C LEU A 46 0.88 6.23 -14.91
N VAL A 47 2.11 5.72 -15.00
CA VAL A 47 2.78 5.47 -16.29
C VAL A 47 2.05 4.40 -17.10
N VAL A 48 1.62 3.30 -16.45
CA VAL A 48 0.88 2.23 -17.13
C VAL A 48 -0.49 2.69 -17.59
N THR A 49 -1.22 3.47 -16.77
CA THR A 49 -2.50 4.05 -17.18
C THR A 49 -2.32 4.99 -18.37
N GLN A 50 -1.31 5.85 -18.34
CA GLN A 50 -1.04 6.79 -19.43
C GLN A 50 -0.69 6.08 -20.75
N THR A 51 0.12 5.02 -20.68
CA THR A 51 0.59 4.32 -21.89
C THR A 51 -0.46 3.37 -22.48
N THR A 52 -1.31 2.78 -21.64
CA THR A 52 -2.32 1.80 -22.08
C THR A 52 -3.73 2.40 -22.26
N GLY A 53 -3.99 3.58 -21.67
CA GLY A 53 -5.34 4.15 -21.57
C GLY A 53 -6.27 3.39 -20.60
N SER A 54 -5.76 2.41 -19.86
CA SER A 54 -6.56 1.56 -18.97
C SER A 54 -6.19 1.77 -17.50
N PRO A 55 -7.08 2.38 -16.68
CA PRO A 55 -6.82 2.57 -15.25
C PRO A 55 -6.76 1.24 -14.48
N TYR A 56 -7.40 0.18 -14.99
CA TYR A 56 -7.34 -1.15 -14.38
C TYR A 56 -5.96 -1.78 -14.50
N LEU A 57 -5.31 -1.66 -15.66
CA LEU A 57 -3.93 -2.14 -15.86
C LEU A 57 -2.96 -1.32 -15.00
N GLY A 58 -3.18 -0.02 -14.88
CA GLY A 58 -2.43 0.84 -13.96
C GLY A 58 -2.53 0.37 -12.51
N LEU A 59 -3.75 0.10 -12.04
CA LEU A 59 -3.99 -0.40 -10.68
C LEU A 59 -3.27 -1.72 -10.42
N LEU A 60 -3.37 -2.68 -11.35
CA LEU A 60 -2.70 -3.98 -11.24
C LEU A 60 -1.17 -3.84 -11.23
N ALA A 61 -0.60 -3.04 -12.11
CA ALA A 61 0.85 -2.83 -12.20
C ALA A 61 1.39 -2.10 -10.96
N GLY A 62 0.70 -1.07 -10.49
CA GLY A 62 1.05 -0.37 -9.25
C GLY A 62 0.98 -1.30 -8.03
N GLY A 63 -0.09 -2.08 -7.92
CA GLY A 63 -0.26 -3.08 -6.85
C GLY A 63 0.84 -4.15 -6.86
N ALA A 64 1.21 -4.64 -8.05
CA ALA A 64 2.31 -5.60 -8.20
C ALA A 64 3.66 -5.00 -7.75
N LEU A 65 3.96 -3.75 -8.13
CA LEU A 65 5.18 -3.09 -7.68
C LEU A 65 5.19 -2.86 -6.16
N GLY A 66 4.05 -2.43 -5.58
CA GLY A 66 3.92 -2.28 -4.13
C GLY A 66 4.15 -3.60 -3.39
N MET A 67 3.59 -4.70 -3.90
CA MET A 67 3.83 -6.05 -3.35
C MET A 67 5.31 -6.42 -3.40
N VAL A 68 5.98 -6.19 -4.53
CA VAL A 68 7.42 -6.44 -4.68
C VAL A 68 8.24 -5.59 -3.69
N ALA A 69 7.90 -4.31 -3.51
CA ALA A 69 8.60 -3.43 -2.59
C ALA A 69 8.45 -3.88 -1.13
N VAL A 70 7.25 -4.28 -0.70
CA VAL A 70 7.00 -4.79 0.66
C VAL A 70 7.63 -6.18 0.87
N LEU A 71 7.61 -7.05 -0.14
CA LEU A 71 8.33 -8.34 -0.09
C LEU A 71 9.84 -8.12 0.06
N PHE A 72 10.40 -7.18 -0.71
CA PHE A 72 11.80 -6.79 -0.60
C PHE A 72 12.12 -6.30 0.83
N PHE A 73 11.29 -5.41 1.40
CA PHE A 73 11.43 -5.01 2.80
C PHE A 73 11.42 -6.22 3.76
N GLY A 74 10.47 -7.15 3.58
CA GLY A 74 10.35 -8.35 4.41
C GLY A 74 11.57 -9.27 4.30
N VAL A 75 12.16 -9.44 3.12
CA VAL A 75 13.40 -10.21 2.95
C VAL A 75 14.52 -9.62 3.80
N PHE A 76 14.76 -8.31 3.73
CA PHE A 76 15.83 -7.69 4.51
C PHE A 76 15.55 -7.68 6.01
N SER A 77 14.35 -7.29 6.40
CA SER A 77 14.03 -7.08 7.82
C SER A 77 13.67 -8.36 8.58
N VAL A 78 13.02 -9.33 7.93
CA VAL A 78 12.56 -10.57 8.57
C VAL A 78 13.55 -11.71 8.30
N LEU A 79 13.93 -11.95 7.05
CA LEU A 79 14.78 -13.11 6.72
C LEU A 79 16.26 -12.85 7.00
N LEU A 80 16.75 -11.64 6.68
CA LEU A 80 18.16 -11.27 6.86
C LEU A 80 18.43 -10.56 8.21
N GLY A 81 17.39 -10.27 9.00
CA GLY A 81 17.52 -9.64 10.31
C GLY A 81 18.08 -8.22 10.29
N ALA A 82 17.93 -7.50 9.17
CA ALA A 82 18.31 -6.09 9.09
C ALA A 82 17.40 -5.23 9.97
N ASP A 83 17.94 -4.14 10.50
CA ASP A 83 17.17 -3.17 11.26
C ASP A 83 16.02 -2.60 10.39
N GLN A 84 14.79 -2.73 10.90
CA GLN A 84 13.57 -2.34 10.19
C GLN A 84 13.50 -0.84 9.91
N VAL A 85 14.06 -0.01 10.79
CA VAL A 85 14.11 1.45 10.61
C VAL A 85 15.09 1.78 9.50
N VAL A 86 16.28 1.18 9.49
CA VAL A 86 17.28 1.40 8.43
C VAL A 86 16.78 0.89 7.08
N ALA A 87 16.25 -0.33 7.00
CA ALA A 87 15.71 -0.88 5.77
C ALA A 87 14.52 -0.06 5.24
N GLY A 88 13.60 0.33 6.12
CA GLY A 88 12.42 1.10 5.74
C GLY A 88 12.77 2.52 5.29
N THR A 89 13.65 3.22 6.00
CA THR A 89 14.13 4.55 5.60
C THR A 89 14.85 4.50 4.25
N ALA A 90 15.66 3.47 3.98
CA ALA A 90 16.29 3.28 2.67
C ALA A 90 15.25 3.13 1.55
N ILE A 91 14.18 2.35 1.75
CA ILE A 91 13.09 2.20 0.79
C ILE A 91 12.35 3.52 0.57
N ASN A 92 12.09 4.29 1.63
CA ASN A 92 11.44 5.61 1.50
C ASN A 92 12.31 6.58 0.69
N LEU A 93 13.61 6.68 1.00
CA LEU A 93 14.54 7.54 0.28
C LEU A 93 14.66 7.12 -1.19
N LEU A 94 14.74 5.82 -1.46
CA LEU A 94 14.76 5.29 -2.82
C LEU A 94 13.48 5.61 -3.57
N GLY A 95 12.32 5.35 -2.95
CA GLY A 95 11.01 5.64 -3.52
C GLY A 95 10.84 7.12 -3.85
N LEU A 96 11.15 8.00 -2.89
CA LEU A 96 11.10 9.45 -3.06
C LEU A 96 12.06 9.94 -4.16
N GLY A 97 13.31 9.50 -4.12
CA GLY A 97 14.34 9.92 -5.07
C GLY A 97 14.07 9.41 -6.48
N ALA A 98 13.83 8.11 -6.63
CA ALA A 98 13.62 7.47 -7.93
C ALA A 98 12.33 7.97 -8.59
N THR A 99 11.19 7.96 -7.88
CA THR A 99 9.93 8.41 -8.47
C THR A 99 9.95 9.89 -8.78
N GLY A 100 10.55 10.72 -7.92
CA GLY A 100 10.71 12.15 -8.19
C GLY A 100 11.58 12.43 -9.41
N ALA A 101 12.69 11.71 -9.57
CA ALA A 101 13.58 11.85 -10.73
C ALA A 101 12.89 11.38 -12.03
N LEU A 102 12.27 10.20 -12.01
CA LEU A 102 11.58 9.61 -13.15
C LEU A 102 10.36 10.44 -13.57
N PHE A 103 9.61 10.97 -12.60
CA PHE A 103 8.49 11.88 -12.88
C PHE A 103 8.96 13.16 -13.55
N ARG A 104 9.99 13.83 -13.00
CA ARG A 104 10.53 15.06 -13.60
C ARG A 104 11.13 14.85 -14.98
N ASN A 105 11.81 13.71 -15.19
CA ASN A 105 12.38 13.38 -16.49
C ASN A 105 11.31 13.21 -17.57
N ARG A 106 10.17 12.59 -17.23
CA ARG A 106 9.10 12.31 -18.19
C ARG A 106 8.08 13.43 -18.35
N PHE A 107 7.76 14.16 -17.28
CA PHE A 107 6.65 15.13 -17.23
C PHE A 107 7.09 16.58 -16.97
N GLY A 108 8.39 16.83 -16.79
CA GLY A 108 8.92 18.16 -16.46
C GLY A 108 8.79 18.53 -14.98
N GLN A 109 9.28 19.73 -14.61
CA GLN A 109 9.29 20.21 -13.22
C GLN A 109 7.94 20.75 -12.76
N SER A 110 7.19 21.36 -13.68
CA SER A 110 5.80 21.77 -13.49
C SER A 110 4.96 20.70 -14.17
N GLY A 111 4.40 19.76 -13.40
CA GLY A 111 3.56 18.71 -13.96
C GLY A 111 2.53 19.36 -14.88
N GLN A 112 2.67 19.13 -16.19
CA GLN A 112 1.63 19.47 -17.15
C GLN A 112 0.31 18.91 -16.63
N LEU A 113 -0.82 19.54 -16.95
CA LEU A 113 -2.13 19.02 -16.59
C LEU A 113 -2.29 17.60 -17.18
N LEU A 114 -1.92 16.60 -16.38
CA LEU A 114 -1.97 15.21 -16.73
C LEU A 114 -3.43 14.80 -16.67
N SER A 115 -4.07 14.79 -17.83
CA SER A 115 -5.34 14.11 -17.98
C SER A 115 -5.06 12.62 -18.03
N ILE A 116 -5.45 11.90 -16.99
CA ILE A 116 -5.37 10.45 -16.90
C ILE A 116 -6.76 9.87 -16.79
N ASP A 117 -6.99 8.76 -17.46
CA ASP A 117 -8.23 8.01 -17.33
C ASP A 117 -8.36 7.52 -15.89
N ARG A 118 -9.50 7.81 -15.28
CA ARG A 118 -9.79 7.43 -13.89
C ARG A 118 -10.66 6.19 -13.87
N LEU A 119 -10.59 5.43 -12.78
CA LEU A 119 -11.55 4.37 -12.51
C LEU A 119 -12.97 4.95 -12.60
N PRO A 120 -13.91 4.24 -13.26
CA PRO A 120 -15.29 4.69 -13.34
C PRO A 120 -15.89 4.76 -11.93
N LYS A 121 -16.70 5.79 -11.69
CA LYS A 121 -17.44 5.91 -10.44
C LYS A 121 -18.47 4.78 -10.33
N LEU A 122 -18.63 4.23 -9.13
CA LEU A 122 -19.63 3.21 -8.85
C LEU A 122 -21.05 3.80 -8.76
N PRO A 123 -22.11 2.97 -8.77
CA PRO A 123 -23.48 3.43 -8.58
C PRO A 123 -23.60 4.36 -7.36
N GLY A 124 -24.27 5.50 -7.53
CA GLY A 124 -24.34 6.55 -6.50
C GLY A 124 -23.19 7.57 -6.53
N GLY A 125 -22.29 7.49 -7.53
CA GLY A 125 -21.22 8.48 -7.72
C GLY A 125 -20.04 8.32 -6.76
N LEU A 126 -19.95 7.17 -6.08
CA LEU A 126 -18.90 6.86 -5.11
C LEU A 126 -17.59 6.51 -5.82
N ASP A 127 -16.48 6.93 -5.20
CA ASP A 127 -15.13 6.60 -5.65
C ASP A 127 -14.81 5.12 -5.37
N ALA A 128 -14.14 4.47 -6.32
CA ALA A 128 -13.78 3.05 -6.22
C ALA A 128 -12.87 2.75 -5.02
N GLY A 129 -11.95 3.66 -4.68
CA GLY A 129 -11.08 3.52 -3.52
C GLY A 129 -11.83 3.60 -2.20
N LEU A 130 -12.84 4.47 -2.11
CA LEU A 130 -13.69 4.56 -0.92
C LEU A 130 -14.55 3.29 -0.75
N VAL A 131 -15.12 2.77 -1.83
CA VAL A 131 -15.89 1.51 -1.77
C VAL A 131 -14.99 0.34 -1.39
N LEU A 132 -13.78 0.28 -1.95
CA LEU A 132 -12.79 -0.73 -1.59
C LEU A 132 -12.42 -0.64 -0.10
N LEU A 133 -12.21 0.57 0.42
CA LEU A 133 -11.96 0.77 1.86
C LEU A 133 -13.11 0.22 2.71
N LEU A 134 -14.35 0.61 2.41
CA LEU A 134 -15.52 0.17 3.17
C LEU A 134 -15.71 -1.34 3.13
N ALA A 135 -15.35 -2.00 2.03
CA ALA A 135 -15.38 -3.45 1.91
C ALA A 135 -14.21 -4.15 2.64
N THR A 136 -13.02 -3.57 2.60
CA THR A 136 -11.80 -4.19 3.17
C THR A 136 -11.69 -4.06 4.68
N VAL A 137 -12.24 -3.00 5.29
CA VAL A 137 -12.28 -2.83 6.76
C VAL A 137 -12.91 -4.05 7.47
N PRO A 138 -14.18 -4.43 7.20
CA PRO A 138 -14.80 -5.57 7.88
C PRO A 138 -14.14 -6.89 7.49
N LEU A 139 -13.61 -7.01 6.28
CA LEU A 139 -12.89 -8.20 5.84
C LEU A 139 -11.62 -8.41 6.67
N VAL A 140 -10.76 -7.39 6.78
CA VAL A 140 -9.52 -7.46 7.56
C VAL A 140 -9.83 -7.68 9.04
N TRP A 141 -10.84 -6.99 9.58
CA TRP A 141 -11.30 -7.24 10.94
C TRP A 141 -11.72 -8.70 11.16
N PHE A 142 -12.54 -9.26 10.27
CA PHE A 142 -13.00 -10.63 10.39
C PHE A 142 -11.84 -11.62 10.29
N LEU A 143 -10.94 -11.44 9.30
CA LEU A 143 -9.77 -12.29 9.12
C LEU A 143 -8.86 -12.25 10.36
N LEU A 144 -8.52 -11.08 10.89
CA LEU A 144 -7.64 -10.94 12.05
C LEU A 144 -8.30 -11.43 13.36
N ALA A 145 -9.58 -11.11 13.57
CA ALA A 145 -10.24 -11.33 14.86
C ALA A 145 -10.94 -12.69 14.98
N ARG A 146 -11.36 -13.30 13.86
CA ARG A 146 -12.29 -14.45 13.87
C ARG A 146 -11.74 -15.71 13.19
N THR A 147 -10.56 -15.67 12.58
CA THR A 147 -9.97 -16.84 11.90
C THR A 147 -8.73 -17.38 12.62
N GLY A 148 -8.40 -18.66 12.37
CA GLY A 148 -7.19 -19.29 12.89
C GLY A 148 -5.90 -18.63 12.36
N TRP A 149 -5.90 -18.19 11.10
CA TRP A 149 -4.78 -17.41 10.53
C TRP A 149 -4.57 -16.11 11.30
N GLY A 150 -5.64 -15.38 11.63
CA GLY A 150 -5.55 -14.15 12.41
C GLY A 150 -5.08 -14.35 13.85
N LEU A 151 -5.37 -15.51 14.45
CA LEU A 151 -4.79 -15.90 15.73
C LEU A 151 -3.29 -16.17 15.60
N ALA A 152 -2.86 -16.92 14.57
CA ALA A 152 -1.46 -17.23 14.33
C ALA A 152 -0.61 -15.98 14.07
N VAL A 153 -1.10 -15.05 13.23
CA VAL A 153 -0.43 -13.76 12.95
C VAL A 153 -0.20 -12.98 14.25
N ARG A 154 -1.23 -12.83 15.08
CA ARG A 154 -1.13 -12.10 16.34
C ARG A 154 -0.24 -12.80 17.36
N ALA A 155 -0.32 -14.12 17.44
CA ALA A 155 0.56 -14.90 18.31
C ALA A 155 2.03 -14.75 17.91
N ALA A 156 2.32 -14.72 16.59
CA ALA A 156 3.67 -14.51 16.09
C ALA A 156 4.21 -13.13 16.46
N GLY A 157 3.36 -12.09 16.46
CA GLY A 157 3.74 -10.75 16.88
C GLY A 157 3.90 -10.57 18.40
N GLU A 158 3.05 -11.20 19.21
CA GLU A 158 3.06 -11.03 20.68
C GLU A 158 4.04 -11.98 21.39
N TYR A 159 4.10 -13.26 20.98
CA TYR A 159 4.94 -14.29 21.59
C TYR A 159 5.58 -15.21 20.53
N PRO A 160 6.60 -14.74 19.79
CA PRO A 160 7.23 -15.50 18.71
C PRO A 160 7.72 -16.89 19.15
N LYS A 161 8.30 -16.99 20.35
CA LYS A 161 8.82 -18.24 20.93
C LYS A 161 7.73 -19.29 21.17
N ALA A 162 6.51 -18.85 21.48
CA ALA A 162 5.39 -19.78 21.69
C ALA A 162 4.88 -20.35 20.37
N VAL A 163 4.93 -19.55 19.29
CA VAL A 163 4.58 -20.01 17.94
C VAL A 163 5.61 -21.02 17.43
N GLU A 164 6.90 -20.74 17.58
CA GLU A 164 7.98 -21.68 17.18
C GLU A 164 7.89 -23.03 17.92
N ALA A 165 7.45 -23.02 19.17
CA ALA A 165 7.23 -24.25 19.95
C ALA A 165 5.98 -25.05 19.52
N SER A 166 5.05 -24.43 18.79
CA SER A 166 3.81 -25.07 18.35
C SER A 166 3.91 -25.83 17.03
N GLY A 167 5.09 -25.78 16.38
CA GLY A 167 5.37 -26.38 15.07
C GLY A 167 5.36 -25.35 13.94
#